data_AF-A0A3C2EH02-F1
#
_entry.id   AF-A0A3C2EH02-F1
#
_cell.length_a   1.000
_cell.length_b   1.000
_cell.length_c   1.000
_cell.angle_alpha   90.00
_cell.angle_beta   90.00
_cell.angle_gamma   90.00
#
_symmetry.space_group_name_H-M   'P 1'
#
loop_
_entity.id
_entity.type
_entity.pdbx_description
1 polymer ?
#
loop_
_entity_poly.entity_id
_entity_poly.type
_entity_poly.pdbx_seq_one_letter_code
_entity_poly.pdbx_strand_id
1 'polypeptide(L)'
;MARQINNKQQFADKVIKFIPTEIIGAYMALAGFLGFGPIETTAEKDHMPFILIQVVFFILLVLTPLYLWKVSNVTHKLQLGISTISFAVWVYTLGGPFNVWNLYNPYISSVILVLWSLIPPIFINVPHEETPPATPN
;
A
#
# COMPACT_ATOMS: atom_id res chain seq x y z
N MET A 1 25.65 -27.05 10.12
CA MET A 1 25.46 -25.63 10.54
C MET A 1 24.01 -25.27 10.28
N ALA A 2 23.16 -25.38 11.31
CA ALA A 2 21.75 -25.00 11.19
C ALA A 2 21.66 -23.48 11.13
N ARG A 3 21.15 -22.95 10.01
CA ARG A 3 20.86 -21.52 9.85
C ARG A 3 19.85 -21.13 10.93
N GLN A 4 20.29 -20.43 11.96
CA GLN A 4 19.38 -19.81 12.93
C GLN A 4 18.49 -18.85 12.15
N ILE A 5 17.24 -19.25 11.94
CA ILE A 5 16.21 -18.41 11.37
C ILE A 5 15.91 -17.39 12.46
N ASN A 6 16.52 -16.21 12.34
CA ASN A 6 16.31 -15.12 13.28
C ASN A 6 14.85 -14.68 13.14
N ASN A 7 13.98 -15.19 14.01
CA ASN A 7 12.53 -15.01 13.95
C ASN A 7 12.14 -13.53 13.79
N LYS A 8 12.90 -12.58 14.37
CA LYS A 8 12.73 -11.12 14.14
C LYS A 8 12.79 -10.71 12.68
N GLN A 9 13.67 -11.31 11.89
CA GLN A 9 13.75 -11.05 10.45
C GLN A 9 12.52 -11.59 9.73
N GLN A 10 11.96 -12.73 10.14
CA GLN A 10 10.72 -13.25 9.56
C GLN A 10 9.50 -12.39 9.92
N PHE A 11 9.46 -11.79 11.12
CA PHE A 11 8.45 -10.81 11.51
C PHE A 11 8.55 -9.53 10.64
N ALA A 12 9.75 -8.97 10.53
CA ALA A 12 10.00 -7.77 9.73
C ALA A 12 9.71 -8.03 8.24
N ASP A 13 10.20 -9.14 7.68
CA ASP A 13 9.99 -9.51 6.28
C ASP A 13 8.52 -9.73 5.97
N LYS A 14 7.75 -10.35 6.87
CA LYS A 14 6.30 -10.50 6.68
C LYS A 14 5.60 -9.16 6.73
N VAL A 15 5.88 -8.30 7.71
CA VAL A 15 5.28 -6.96 7.86
C VAL A 15 5.64 -6.03 6.70
N ILE A 16 6.90 -6.05 6.25
CA ILE A 16 7.36 -5.29 5.07
C ILE A 16 6.61 -5.74 3.80
N LYS A 17 6.22 -7.02 3.72
CA LYS A 17 5.47 -7.59 2.58
C LYS A 17 4.02 -7.09 2.46
N PHE A 18 3.52 -6.28 3.39
CA PHE A 18 2.15 -5.74 3.33
C PHE A 18 2.05 -4.35 2.72
N ILE A 19 3.15 -3.60 2.66
CA ILE A 19 3.14 -2.28 2.04
C ILE A 19 3.43 -2.50 0.57
N PRO A 20 2.50 -2.20 -0.36
CA PRO A 20 2.71 -2.39 -1.79
C PRO A 20 3.63 -1.28 -2.32
N THR A 21 4.86 -1.21 -1.82
CA THR A 21 5.83 -0.15 -2.11
C THR A 21 6.12 -0.05 -3.60
N GLU A 22 6.10 -1.17 -4.32
CA GLU A 22 6.29 -1.26 -5.75
C GLU A 22 5.12 -0.61 -6.51
N ILE A 23 3.88 -0.86 -6.07
CA ILE A 23 2.69 -0.30 -6.70
C ILE A 23 2.59 1.20 -6.40
N ILE A 24 2.90 1.62 -5.17
CA ILE A 24 2.94 3.03 -4.78
C ILE A 24 4.05 3.77 -5.57
N GLY A 25 5.23 3.17 -5.68
CA GLY A 25 6.33 3.73 -6.48
C GLY A 25 5.97 3.87 -7.95
N ALA A 26 5.32 2.86 -8.53
CA ALA A 26 4.82 2.92 -9.90
C ALA A 26 3.77 4.02 -10.08
N TYR A 27 2.84 4.15 -9.12
CA TYR A 27 1.85 5.24 -9.12
C TYR A 27 2.53 6.61 -9.08
N MET A 28 3.47 6.83 -8.16
CA MET A 28 4.18 8.10 -8.03
C MET A 28 4.96 8.47 -9.28
N ALA A 29 5.63 7.51 -9.93
CA ALA A 29 6.33 7.75 -11.18
C ALA A 29 5.37 8.19 -12.29
N LEU A 30 4.25 7.48 -12.45
CA LEU A 30 3.21 7.82 -13.44
C LEU A 30 2.55 9.17 -13.14
N ALA A 31 2.23 9.43 -11.87
CA ALA A 31 1.64 10.70 -11.44
C ALA A 31 2.60 11.88 -11.70
N GLY A 32 3.90 11.69 -11.45
CA GLY A 32 4.95 12.67 -11.77
C GLY A 32 5.05 12.96 -13.27
N PHE A 33 4.99 11.94 -14.14
CA PHE A 33 4.96 12.15 -15.59
C PHE A 33 3.72 12.90 -16.08
N LEU A 34 2.59 12.74 -15.39
CA LEU A 34 1.33 13.40 -15.69
C LEU A 34 1.19 14.79 -15.04
N GLY A 35 2.22 15.26 -14.31
CA GLY A 35 2.19 16.55 -13.61
C GLY A 35 1.31 16.59 -12.35
N PHE A 36 0.82 15.42 -11.88
CA PHE A 36 0.10 15.30 -10.61
C PHE A 36 1.11 14.97 -9.50
N GLY A 37 1.80 16.00 -9.01
CA GLY A 37 2.67 15.90 -7.85
C GLY A 37 2.05 16.53 -6.60
N PRO A 38 2.58 16.22 -5.39
CA PRO A 38 2.21 16.93 -4.16
C PRO A 38 2.66 18.40 -4.17
N ILE A 39 3.52 18.78 -5.11
CA ILE A 39 3.92 20.17 -5.36
C ILE A 39 3.10 20.63 -6.56
N GLU A 40 2.15 21.54 -6.31
CA GLU A 40 1.28 22.11 -7.34
C GLU A 40 2.11 22.88 -8.37
N THR A 41 2.47 22.23 -9.47
CA THR A 41 2.87 22.94 -10.68
C THR A 41 1.60 23.21 -11.47
N THR A 42 1.22 24.48 -11.52
CA THR A 42 0.17 25.05 -12.36
C THR A 42 0.42 24.74 -13.84
N ALA A 43 0.18 23.51 -14.26
CA ALA A 43 0.17 23.13 -15.67
C ALA A 43 -1.26 23.30 -16.19
N GLU A 44 -1.38 23.87 -17.38
CA GLU A 44 -2.62 24.24 -18.04
C GLU A 44 -3.70 23.14 -17.96
N LYS A 45 -4.97 23.57 -17.92
CA LYS A 45 -6.18 22.74 -17.79
C LYS A 45 -6.41 21.87 -19.04
N ASP A 46 -5.48 20.98 -19.33
CA ASP A 46 -5.63 20.02 -20.41
C ASP A 46 -6.44 18.82 -19.89
N HIS A 47 -7.49 18.41 -20.62
CA HIS A 47 -8.43 17.40 -20.12
C HIS A 47 -7.84 15.98 -20.11
N MET A 48 -6.81 15.74 -20.92
CA MET A 48 -6.15 14.45 -21.08
C MET A 48 -5.47 13.92 -19.78
N PRO A 49 -4.60 14.69 -19.08
CA PRO A 49 -3.95 14.23 -17.86
C PRO A 49 -4.96 13.85 -16.75
N PHE A 50 -6.08 14.56 -16.64
CA PHE A 50 -7.14 14.26 -15.66
C PHE A 50 -7.79 12.89 -15.86
N ILE A 51 -8.01 12.47 -17.10
CA ILE A 51 -8.58 11.14 -17.39
C ILE A 51 -7.53 10.06 -17.16
N LEU A 52 -6.27 10.32 -17.55
CA LEU A 52 -5.19 9.35 -17.40
C LEU A 52 -4.89 9.01 -15.93
N ILE A 53 -4.85 9.98 -15.02
CA ILE A 53 -4.59 9.71 -13.60
C ILE A 53 -5.68 8.84 -12.97
N GLN A 54 -6.93 8.97 -13.41
CA GLN A 54 -8.05 8.13 -13.00
C GLN A 54 -7.90 6.70 -13.51
N VAL A 55 -7.59 6.55 -14.79
CA VAL A 55 -7.36 5.24 -15.41
C VAL A 55 -6.21 4.52 -14.73
N VAL A 56 -5.09 5.21 -14.48
CA VAL A 56 -3.94 4.67 -13.74
C VAL A 56 -4.37 4.23 -12.33
N PHE A 57 -5.12 5.06 -11.61
CA PHE A 57 -5.62 4.69 -10.29
C PHE A 57 -6.45 3.40 -10.30
N PHE A 58 -7.45 3.28 -11.17
CA PHE A 58 -8.29 2.09 -11.25
C PHE A 58 -7.50 0.84 -11.68
N ILE A 59 -6.58 0.99 -12.64
CA ILE A 59 -5.70 -0.11 -13.08
C ILE A 59 -4.85 -0.59 -11.90
N LEU A 60 -4.18 0.30 -11.18
CA LEU A 60 -3.33 -0.08 -10.05
C LEU A 60 -4.15 -0.60 -8.87
N LEU A 61 -5.37 -0.08 -8.66
CA LEU A 61 -6.28 -0.57 -7.62
C LEU A 61 -6.70 -2.02 -7.88
N VAL A 62 -7.00 -2.39 -9.12
CA VAL A 62 -7.30 -3.79 -9.51
C VAL A 62 -6.04 -4.64 -9.55
N LEU A 63 -4.92 -4.07 -9.97
CA LEU A 63 -3.64 -4.77 -10.02
C LEU A 63 -3.11 -5.12 -8.63
N THR A 64 -3.39 -4.31 -7.61
CA THR A 64 -2.95 -4.53 -6.22
C THR A 64 -3.37 -5.91 -5.68
N PRO A 65 -4.67 -6.27 -5.59
CA PRO A 65 -5.07 -7.57 -5.10
C PRO A 65 -4.63 -8.71 -6.03
N LEU A 66 -4.60 -8.49 -7.35
CA LEU A 66 -4.12 -9.50 -8.32
C LEU A 66 -2.63 -9.80 -8.16
N TYR A 67 -1.81 -8.78 -7.95
CA TYR A 67 -0.38 -8.89 -7.73
C TYR A 67 -0.08 -9.59 -6.41
N LEU A 68 -0.75 -9.19 -5.32
CA LEU A 68 -0.59 -9.87 -4.02
C LEU A 68 -1.01 -11.34 -4.08
N TRP A 69 -2.08 -11.66 -4.81
CA TRP A 69 -2.54 -13.04 -4.96
C TRP A 69 -1.55 -13.88 -5.78
N LYS A 70 -1.06 -13.37 -6.92
CA LYS A 70 -0.23 -14.14 -7.85
C LYS A 70 1.26 -14.18 -7.47
N VAL A 71 1.80 -13.08 -6.94
CA VAL A 71 3.24 -12.95 -6.63
C VAL A 71 3.53 -13.31 -5.17
N SER A 72 2.70 -12.84 -4.24
CA SER A 72 2.92 -13.09 -2.81
C SER A 72 2.21 -14.33 -2.26
N ASN A 73 1.41 -15.02 -3.10
CA ASN A 73 0.64 -16.24 -2.74
C ASN A 73 -0.16 -16.06 -1.44
N VAL A 74 -0.66 -14.85 -1.21
CA VAL A 74 -1.43 -14.52 -0.02
C VAL A 74 -2.83 -15.07 -0.18
N THR A 75 -3.18 -16.05 0.65
CA THR A 75 -4.53 -16.64 0.70
C THR A 75 -5.42 -15.99 1.76
N HIS A 76 -4.86 -15.17 2.65
CA HIS A 76 -5.59 -14.53 3.73
C HIS A 76 -6.36 -13.30 3.23
N LYS A 77 -7.69 -13.38 3.18
CA LYS A 77 -8.58 -12.31 2.66
C LYS A 77 -8.40 -10.97 3.36
N LEU A 78 -8.13 -11.00 4.68
CA LEU A 78 -7.94 -9.79 5.50
C LEU A 78 -6.66 -9.04 5.11
N GLN A 79 -5.60 -9.76 4.74
CA GLN A 79 -4.34 -9.18 4.26
C GLN A 79 -4.52 -8.53 2.89
N LEU A 80 -5.25 -9.18 1.98
CA LEU A 80 -5.57 -8.61 0.67
C LEU A 80 -6.39 -7.33 0.80
N GLY A 81 -7.38 -7.34 1.70
CA GLY A 81 -8.22 -6.17 1.99
C GLY A 81 -7.41 -4.99 2.54
N ILE A 82 -6.59 -5.22 3.58
CA ILE A 82 -5.74 -4.17 4.16
C ILE A 82 -4.77 -3.60 3.13
N SER A 83 -4.17 -4.43 2.28
CA SER A 83 -3.21 -3.98 1.26
C SER A 83 -3.89 -3.11 0.19
N THR A 84 -5.10 -3.50 -0.22
CA THR A 84 -5.89 -2.75 -1.21
C THR A 84 -6.34 -1.40 -0.66
N ILE A 85 -6.81 -1.36 0.60
CA ILE A 85 -7.20 -0.10 1.25
C ILE A 85 -5.97 0.78 1.47
N SER A 86 -4.81 0.19 1.81
CA SER A 86 -3.56 0.93 1.98
C SER A 86 -3.14 1.66 0.72
N PHE A 87 -3.27 1.01 -0.44
CA PHE A 87 -3.02 1.67 -1.73
C PHE A 87 -3.97 2.86 -1.94
N ALA A 88 -5.28 2.67 -1.69
CA ALA A 88 -6.26 3.74 -1.86
C ALA A 88 -6.01 4.94 -0.92
N VAL A 89 -5.66 4.68 0.33
CA VAL A 89 -5.26 5.72 1.29
C VAL A 89 -4.03 6.47 0.79
N TRP A 90 -3.02 5.75 0.30
CA TRP A 90 -1.82 6.39 -0.25
C TRP A 90 -2.13 7.30 -1.43
N VAL A 91 -2.95 6.84 -2.38
CA VAL A 91 -3.36 7.69 -3.51
C VAL A 91 -4.16 8.91 -3.06
N TYR A 92 -5.01 8.76 -2.04
CA TYR A 92 -5.73 9.90 -1.44
C TYR A 92 -4.76 10.95 -0.88
N THR A 93 -3.66 10.53 -0.25
CA THR A 93 -2.68 11.46 0.33
C THR A 93 -1.89 12.24 -0.70
N LEU A 94 -1.63 11.62 -1.85
CA LEU A 94 -0.96 12.24 -2.99
C LEU A 94 -1.85 13.19 -3.79
N GLY A 95 -3.14 13.29 -3.46
CA GLY A 95 -4.07 14.22 -4.09
C GLY A 95 -4.59 13.77 -5.46
N GLY A 96 -3.83 13.03 -6.27
CA GLY A 96 -4.12 12.68 -7.68
C GLY A 96 -5.59 12.68 -8.16
N PRO A 97 -6.27 11.53 -8.29
CA PRO A 97 -7.64 11.46 -8.81
C PRO A 97 -8.68 12.16 -7.93
N PHE A 98 -8.42 12.22 -6.61
CA PHE A 98 -9.34 12.80 -5.63
C PHE A 98 -9.40 14.33 -5.69
N ASN A 99 -8.31 14.97 -6.13
CA ASN A 99 -8.26 16.41 -6.38
C ASN A 99 -9.11 16.76 -7.61
N VAL A 100 -9.08 15.91 -8.65
CA VAL A 100 -9.95 16.05 -9.84
C VAL A 100 -11.42 16.00 -9.47
N TRP A 101 -11.79 15.14 -8.52
CA TRP A 101 -13.17 15.03 -8.03
C TRP A 101 -13.55 16.07 -6.98
N ASN A 102 -12.64 16.97 -6.61
CA ASN A 102 -12.84 17.97 -5.55
C ASN A 102 -13.17 17.32 -4.18
N LEU A 103 -12.72 16.07 -3.97
CA LEU A 103 -12.86 15.29 -2.74
C LEU A 103 -11.58 15.31 -1.89
N TYR A 104 -10.50 15.87 -2.42
CA TYR A 104 -9.24 15.99 -1.73
C TYR A 104 -9.28 17.12 -0.71
N ASN A 105 -8.98 16.80 0.55
CA ASN A 105 -8.76 17.78 1.59
C ASN A 105 -7.41 17.46 2.28
N PRO A 106 -6.42 18.37 2.24
CA PRO A 106 -5.09 18.14 2.81
C PRO A 106 -5.10 17.79 4.31
N TYR A 107 -6.03 18.35 5.08
CA TYR A 107 -6.15 18.07 6.51
C TYR A 107 -6.68 16.66 6.74
N ILE A 108 -7.73 16.28 6.00
CA ILE A 108 -8.34 14.95 6.09
C ILE A 108 -7.32 13.90 5.62
N SER A 109 -6.59 14.17 4.54
CA SER A 109 -5.60 13.23 4.01
C SER A 109 -4.46 12.97 5.00
N SER A 110 -3.97 14.01 5.67
CA SER A 110 -2.93 13.90 6.70
C SER A 110 -3.41 13.07 7.90
N VAL A 111 -4.63 13.34 8.39
CA VAL A 111 -5.20 12.58 9.52
C VAL A 111 -5.41 11.12 9.14
N ILE A 112 -5.97 10.84 7.95
CA ILE A 112 -6.16 9.48 7.45
C ILE A 112 -4.82 8.75 7.35
N LEU A 113 -3.78 9.38 6.80
CA LEU A 113 -2.45 8.76 6.64
C LEU A 113 -1.84 8.32 7.97
N VAL A 114 -1.92 9.19 8.98
CA VAL A 114 -1.37 8.92 10.31
C VAL A 114 -2.14 7.78 10.97
N LEU A 115 -3.48 7.86 10.99
CA LEU A 115 -4.32 6.80 11.57
C LEU A 115 -4.12 5.48 10.84
N TRP A 116 -4.08 5.50 9.51
CA TRP A 116 -3.90 4.31 8.68
C TRP A 116 -2.50 3.70 8.81
N SER A 117 -1.49 4.45 9.21
CA SER A 117 -0.16 3.89 9.48
C SER A 117 -0.08 3.16 10.81
N LEU A 118 -0.96 3.50 11.77
CA LEU A 118 -1.00 2.91 13.12
C LEU A 118 -1.97 1.73 13.25
N ILE A 119 -3.04 1.71 12.45
CA ILE A 119 -4.10 0.71 12.53
C ILE A 119 -3.66 -0.70 12.06
N PRO A 120 -3.06 -0.89 10.86
CA PRO A 120 -2.75 -2.21 10.33
C PRO A 120 -1.86 -3.08 11.24
N PRO A 121 -0.80 -2.55 11.89
CA PRO A 121 0.03 -3.32 12.81
C PRO A 121 -0.74 -3.95 13.98
N ILE A 122 -1.83 -3.32 14.45
CA ILE A 122 -2.61 -3.78 15.60
C ILE A 122 -3.45 -5.01 15.24
N PHE A 123 -3.97 -5.07 14.01
CA PHE A 123 -4.86 -6.14 13.55
C PHE A 123 -4.12 -7.38 13.04
N ILE A 124 -2.80 -7.29 12.86
CA ILE A 124 -1.98 -8.43 12.44
C ILE A 124 -1.68 -9.28 13.68
N ASN A 125 -2.59 -10.21 13.98
CA ASN A 125 -2.34 -11.27 14.94
C ASN A 125 -1.33 -12.23 14.31
N VAL A 126 -0.05 -12.11 14.68
CA VAL A 126 0.96 -13.08 14.26
C VAL A 126 0.75 -14.35 15.09
N PRO A 127 0.43 -15.50 14.48
CA PRO A 127 0.41 -16.75 15.22
C PRO A 127 1.80 -16.98 15.79
N HIS A 128 1.90 -17.03 17.13
CA HIS A 128 3.08 -17.56 17.78
C HIS A 128 3.12 -19.05 17.43
N GLU A 129 4.06 -19.47 16.59
CA GLU A 129 4.38 -20.89 16.51
C GLU A 129 4.85 -21.32 17.90
N GLU A 130 4.03 -22.11 18.58
CA GLU A 130 4.41 -22.79 19.80
C GLU A 130 5.69 -23.56 19.51
N THR A 131 6.76 -23.22 20.23
CA THR A 131 8.03 -23.95 20.20
C THR A 131 7.74 -25.44 20.40
N PRO A 132 8.18 -26.34 19.49
CA PRO A 132 8.04 -27.77 19.70
C PRO A 132 8.68 -28.15 21.05
N PRO A 133 8.02 -28.99 21.87
CA PRO A 133 8.55 -29.36 23.18
C PRO A 133 9.96 -29.93 23.00
N ALA A 134 10.90 -29.36 23.74
CA ALA A 134 12.29 -29.81 23.74
C ALA A 134 12.31 -31.31 24.04
N THR A 135 12.75 -32.11 23.07
CA THR A 135 12.99 -33.54 23.27
C THR A 135 14.04 -33.70 24.36
N PRO A 136 13.73 -34.35 25.49
CA PRO A 136 14.74 -34.65 26.50
C PRO A 136 15.71 -35.70 25.91
N ASN A 137 17.01 -35.41 26.03
CA ASN A 137 18.11 -36.29 25.65
C ASN A 137 18.20 -37.51 26.59
#